data_AF-A0A7V9SUZ6-F1
#
_entry.id   AF-A0A7V9SUZ6-F1
#
_cell.length_a   1.000
_cell.length_b   1.000
_cell.length_c   1.000
_cell.angle_alpha   90.00
_cell.angle_beta   90.00
_cell.angle_gamma   90.00
#
_symmetry.space_group_name_H-M   'P 1'
#
loop_
_entity.id
_entity.type
_entity.pdbx_description
1 polymer ?
#
loop_
_entity_poly.entity_id
_entity_poly.type
_entity_poly.pdbx_seq_one_letter_code
_entity_poly.pdbx_strand_id
1 'polypeptide(L)'
;MRLSEQWSEVLAELPGGWRAASLELAPDDPGSADRVALVLGPAAPGRQGSAFRVDVVSESQPYGTSAALFRRVLLRLDEEGIGGRLTLASRPEADGEDELSVAGPGALAAQWVGLLASLPPDWSHLLGQVELDSSDYVDRGALLMAPTNPSLRGGPSSLQFRAARTVGYGVSAGMARRCFERLDGEQITGQVSILHVVSDARPVATQGPVWRRGGSV
;
A
#
# COMPACT_ATOMS: atom_id res chain seq x y z
N MET A 1 18.10 -22.33 3.72
CA MET A 1 16.77 -22.64 3.14
C MET A 1 16.62 -21.79 1.90
N ARG A 2 16.18 -22.37 0.79
CA ARG A 2 15.99 -21.63 -0.46
C ARG A 2 14.82 -20.64 -0.35
N LEU A 3 14.82 -19.59 -1.15
CA LEU A 3 13.73 -18.60 -1.15
C LEU A 3 12.42 -19.21 -1.64
N SER A 4 12.48 -20.13 -2.60
CA SER A 4 11.32 -20.90 -3.07
C SER A 4 10.72 -21.83 -2.00
N GLU A 5 11.55 -22.37 -1.10
CA GLU A 5 11.11 -23.17 0.05
C GLU A 5 10.44 -22.28 1.10
N GLN A 6 11.08 -21.16 1.46
CA GLN A 6 10.50 -20.14 2.35
C GLN A 6 9.12 -19.65 1.86
N TRP A 7 8.97 -19.44 0.54
CA TRP A 7 7.68 -19.07 -0.03
C TRP A 7 6.60 -20.16 0.12
N SER A 8 6.99 -21.43 0.03
CA SER A 8 6.06 -22.55 0.20
C SER A 8 5.57 -22.65 1.64
N GLU A 9 6.44 -22.38 2.62
CA GLU A 9 6.06 -22.28 4.03
C GLU A 9 5.12 -21.10 4.28
N VAL A 10 5.45 -19.91 3.75
CA VAL A 10 4.57 -18.74 3.87
C VAL A 10 3.20 -19.02 3.27
N LEU A 11 3.11 -19.63 2.08
CA LEU A 11 1.84 -20.01 1.46
C LEU A 11 1.02 -20.99 2.31
N ALA A 12 1.67 -21.92 3.00
CA ALA A 12 1.00 -22.88 3.87
C ALA A 12 0.42 -22.23 5.14
N GLU A 13 0.99 -21.10 5.57
CA GLU A 13 0.51 -20.31 6.70
C GLU A 13 -0.60 -19.31 6.34
N LEU A 14 -0.84 -19.07 5.04
CA LEU A 14 -1.89 -18.16 4.61
C LEU A 14 -3.29 -18.76 4.82
N PRO A 15 -4.29 -17.96 5.23
CA PRO A 15 -5.66 -18.41 5.36
C PRO A 15 -6.22 -18.88 4.01
N GLY A 16 -7.12 -19.86 4.06
CA GLY A 16 -7.87 -20.29 2.87
C GLY A 16 -8.66 -19.13 2.27
N GLY A 17 -8.48 -18.88 0.97
CA GLY A 17 -9.15 -17.78 0.27
C GLY A 17 -8.43 -16.43 0.33
N TRP A 18 -7.16 -16.39 0.76
CA TRP A 18 -6.35 -15.17 0.73
C TRP A 18 -6.38 -14.48 -0.66
N ARG A 19 -6.40 -13.14 -0.67
CA ARG A 19 -6.49 -12.34 -1.91
C ARG A 19 -5.17 -11.69 -2.29
N ALA A 20 -4.45 -11.18 -1.29
CA ALA A 20 -3.13 -10.58 -1.47
C ALA A 20 -2.26 -10.83 -0.23
N ALA A 21 -0.94 -10.80 -0.39
CA ALA A 21 0.05 -10.89 0.67
C ALA A 21 1.20 -9.92 0.39
N SER A 22 1.64 -9.17 1.39
CA SER A 22 2.82 -8.31 1.30
C SER A 22 4.05 -9.05 1.84
N LEU A 23 5.07 -9.21 1.01
CA LEU A 23 6.29 -9.94 1.31
C LEU A 23 7.46 -8.96 1.40
N GLU A 24 8.39 -9.21 2.31
CA GLU A 24 9.69 -8.54 2.38
C GLU A 24 10.80 -9.55 2.18
N LEU A 25 11.65 -9.28 1.20
CA LEU A 25 12.85 -10.04 0.87
C LEU A 25 14.09 -9.22 1.28
N ALA A 26 14.86 -9.75 2.22
CA ALA A 26 16.17 -9.23 2.58
C ALA A 26 17.26 -10.20 2.08
N PRO A 27 18.08 -9.84 1.09
CA PRO A 27 19.22 -10.65 0.66
C PRO A 27 20.23 -10.83 1.80
N ASP A 28 20.88 -12.00 1.86
CA ASP A 28 21.91 -12.28 2.88
C ASP A 28 23.15 -11.40 2.70
N ASP A 29 23.50 -11.11 1.44
CA ASP A 29 24.55 -10.16 1.08
C ASP A 29 23.93 -8.84 0.58
N PRO A 30 24.07 -7.73 1.33
CA PRO A 30 23.60 -6.41 0.90
C PRO A 30 24.22 -5.94 -0.42
N GLY A 31 25.43 -6.40 -0.76
CA GLY A 31 26.11 -6.08 -2.02
C GLY A 31 25.43 -6.69 -3.25
N SER A 32 24.58 -7.70 -3.06
CA SER A 32 23.82 -8.35 -4.13
C SER A 32 22.53 -7.63 -4.52
N ALA A 33 22.17 -6.53 -3.83
CA ALA A 33 20.88 -5.86 -3.99
C ALA A 33 20.58 -5.43 -5.43
N ASP A 34 21.56 -4.91 -6.18
CA ASP A 34 21.30 -4.51 -7.58
C ASP A 34 21.01 -5.71 -8.49
N ARG A 35 21.64 -6.85 -8.23
CA ARG A 35 21.35 -8.10 -8.95
C ARG A 35 19.98 -8.65 -8.58
N VAL A 36 19.63 -8.61 -7.29
CA VAL A 36 18.30 -8.99 -6.79
C VAL A 36 17.22 -8.14 -7.46
N ALA A 37 17.43 -6.82 -7.56
CA ALA A 37 16.48 -5.90 -8.20
C ALA A 37 16.22 -6.25 -9.67
N LEU A 38 17.27 -6.63 -10.42
CA LEU A 38 17.15 -7.04 -11.82
C LEU A 38 16.32 -8.31 -11.99
N VAL A 39 16.55 -9.30 -11.12
CA VAL A 39 15.81 -10.57 -11.16
C VAL A 39 14.36 -10.38 -10.72
N LEU A 40 14.13 -9.53 -9.71
CA LEU A 40 12.79 -9.20 -9.22
C LEU A 40 11.98 -8.29 -10.16
N GLY A 41 12.58 -7.65 -11.15
CA GLY A 41 11.95 -6.67 -12.04
C GLY A 41 10.52 -7.04 -12.51
N PRO A 42 10.25 -8.28 -12.97
CA PRO A 42 8.90 -8.70 -13.39
C PRO A 42 7.83 -8.65 -12.29
N ALA A 43 8.22 -8.71 -11.02
CA ALA A 43 7.32 -8.63 -9.86
C ALA A 43 7.11 -7.18 -9.36
N ALA A 44 7.70 -6.19 -10.05
CA ALA A 44 7.63 -4.75 -9.72
C ALA A 44 7.88 -4.43 -8.23
N PRO A 45 9.03 -4.86 -7.67
CA PRO A 45 9.32 -4.71 -6.24
C PRO A 45 9.46 -3.23 -5.86
N GLY A 46 8.97 -2.88 -4.66
CA GLY A 46 9.45 -1.70 -3.95
C GLY A 46 10.83 -2.00 -3.35
N ARG A 47 11.80 -1.09 -3.47
CA ARG A 47 13.14 -1.24 -2.88
C ARG A 47 13.36 -0.25 -1.74
N GLN A 48 13.90 -0.72 -0.63
CA GLN A 48 14.32 0.09 0.52
C GLN A 48 15.73 -0.33 0.94
N GLY A 49 16.74 0.43 0.52
CA GLY A 49 18.14 0.05 0.74
C GLY A 49 18.46 -1.26 0.01
N SER A 50 18.82 -2.30 0.79
CA SER A 50 19.06 -3.66 0.30
C SER A 50 17.84 -4.58 0.38
N ALA A 51 16.74 -4.16 1.00
CA ALA A 51 15.53 -4.96 1.13
C ALA A 51 14.50 -4.63 0.02
N PHE A 52 13.66 -5.62 -0.30
CA PHE A 52 12.66 -5.55 -1.35
C PHE A 52 11.29 -5.92 -0.80
N ARG A 53 10.28 -5.12 -1.12
CA ARG A 53 8.88 -5.42 -0.80
C ARG A 53 8.13 -5.78 -2.07
N VAL A 54 7.39 -6.89 -2.03
CA VAL A 54 6.60 -7.39 -3.15
C VAL A 54 5.19 -7.70 -2.67
N ASP A 55 4.19 -7.15 -3.35
CA ASP A 55 2.79 -7.50 -3.12
C ASP A 55 2.41 -8.61 -4.11
N VAL A 56 1.97 -9.74 -3.58
CA VAL A 56 1.60 -10.94 -4.33
C VAL A 56 0.10 -11.15 -4.21
N VAL A 57 -0.58 -11.39 -5.32
CA VAL A 57 -2.01 -11.70 -5.35
C VAL A 57 -2.25 -13.19 -5.57
N SER A 58 -3.37 -13.69 -5.07
CA SER A 58 -3.78 -15.07 -5.33
C SER A 58 -4.23 -15.25 -6.77
N GLU A 59 -4.23 -16.50 -7.25
CA GLU A 59 -4.54 -16.84 -8.65
C GLU A 59 -5.98 -16.47 -9.05
N SER A 60 -6.86 -16.16 -8.09
CA SER A 60 -8.22 -15.70 -8.36
C SER A 60 -8.30 -14.22 -8.72
N GLN A 61 -7.22 -13.45 -8.56
CA GLN A 61 -7.19 -12.03 -8.90
C GLN A 61 -6.72 -11.80 -10.34
N PRO A 62 -7.40 -10.95 -11.13
CA PRO A 62 -7.09 -10.74 -12.54
C PRO A 62 -5.85 -9.86 -12.79
N TYR A 63 -5.39 -9.10 -11.79
CA TYR A 63 -4.31 -8.12 -11.92
C TYR A 63 -3.36 -8.17 -10.73
N GLY A 64 -2.08 -7.90 -10.98
CA GLY A 64 -1.01 -7.90 -9.98
C GLY A 64 0.00 -9.03 -10.18
N THR A 65 1.00 -9.10 -9.30
CA THR A 65 2.01 -10.16 -9.32
C THR A 65 1.39 -11.44 -8.77
N SER A 66 1.12 -12.42 -9.64
CA SER A 66 0.54 -13.69 -9.19
C SER A 66 1.52 -14.53 -8.37
N ALA A 67 0.99 -15.38 -7.50
CA ALA A 67 1.77 -16.35 -6.73
C ALA A 67 2.68 -17.22 -7.62
N ALA A 68 2.18 -17.68 -8.77
CA ALA A 68 2.96 -18.44 -9.74
C ALA A 68 4.10 -17.62 -10.37
N LEU A 69 3.88 -16.35 -10.71
CA LEU A 69 4.92 -15.46 -11.23
C LEU A 69 6.00 -15.22 -10.17
N PHE A 70 5.59 -14.89 -8.95
CA PHE A 70 6.51 -14.65 -7.84
C PHE A 70 7.36 -15.88 -7.54
N ARG A 71 6.77 -17.09 -7.54
CA ARG A 71 7.50 -18.35 -7.40
C ARG A 71 8.59 -18.54 -8.47
N ARG A 72 8.30 -18.22 -9.74
CA ARG A 72 9.30 -18.32 -10.83
C ARG A 72 10.47 -17.36 -10.61
N VAL A 73 10.18 -16.15 -10.13
CA VAL A 73 11.20 -15.16 -9.80
C VAL A 73 12.08 -15.63 -8.64
N LEU A 74 11.50 -16.20 -7.58
CA LEU A 74 12.26 -16.75 -6.45
C LEU A 74 13.14 -17.94 -6.86
N LEU A 75 12.64 -18.84 -7.72
CA LEU A 75 13.44 -19.93 -8.28
C LEU A 75 14.65 -19.42 -9.05
N ARG A 76 14.50 -18.33 -9.80
CA ARG A 76 15.60 -17.71 -10.51
C ARG A 76 16.64 -17.10 -9.56
N LEU A 77 16.21 -16.48 -8.46
CA LEU A 77 17.13 -16.03 -7.41
C LEU A 77 17.91 -17.20 -6.80
N ASP A 78 17.24 -18.32 -6.51
CA ASP A 78 17.87 -19.53 -5.99
C ASP A 78 18.89 -20.13 -7.00
N GLU A 79 18.56 -20.16 -8.30
CA GLU A 79 19.44 -20.63 -9.37
C GLU A 79 20.68 -19.73 -9.54
N GLU A 80 20.54 -18.42 -9.33
CA GLU A 80 21.66 -17.47 -9.34
C GLU A 80 22.51 -17.49 -8.06
N GLY A 81 22.16 -18.35 -7.09
CA GLY A 81 22.85 -18.47 -5.81
C GLY A 81 22.60 -17.28 -4.87
N ILE A 82 21.53 -16.53 -5.09
CA ILE A 82 21.16 -15.36 -4.31
C ILE A 82 20.29 -15.81 -3.14
N GLY A 83 20.91 -15.94 -1.97
CA GLY A 83 20.24 -16.24 -0.70
C GLY A 83 19.59 -15.02 -0.05
N GLY A 84 18.68 -15.28 0.87
CA GLY A 84 18.04 -14.25 1.66
C GLY A 84 16.94 -14.77 2.57
N ARG A 85 16.31 -13.84 3.26
CA ARG A 85 15.16 -14.06 4.12
C ARG A 85 13.90 -13.48 3.49
N LEU A 86 12.91 -14.32 3.29
CA LEU A 86 11.56 -13.95 2.91
C LEU A 86 10.70 -13.93 4.15
N THR A 87 10.11 -12.77 4.44
CA THR A 87 9.19 -12.59 5.56
C THR A 87 7.87 -12.04 5.08
N LEU A 88 6.80 -12.39 5.78
CA LEU A 88 5.49 -11.81 5.56
C LEU A 88 5.47 -10.41 6.21
N ALA A 89 5.62 -9.37 5.39
CA ALA A 89 5.74 -7.97 5.82
C ALA A 89 4.41 -7.37 6.32
N SER A 90 3.31 -8.06 6.04
CA SER A 90 1.99 -7.88 6.64
C SER A 90 1.28 -9.22 6.54
N ARG A 91 0.84 -9.78 7.68
CA ARG A 91 -0.04 -10.95 7.65
C ARG A 91 -1.29 -10.54 6.86
N PRO A 92 -1.74 -11.31 5.84
CA PRO A 92 -3.06 -11.03 5.29
C PRO A 92 -4.02 -11.20 6.45
N GLU A 93 -4.71 -10.11 6.77
CA GLU A 93 -5.76 -10.09 7.76
C GLU A 93 -6.80 -11.13 7.32
N ALA A 94 -6.76 -12.30 7.97
CA ALA A 94 -7.98 -12.98 8.29
C ALA A 94 -8.71 -12.02 9.24
N ASP A 95 -9.89 -11.55 8.82
CA ASP A 95 -10.79 -10.63 9.52
C ASP A 95 -10.36 -10.34 10.97
N GLY A 96 -9.76 -9.16 11.16
CA GLY A 96 -9.11 -8.76 12.40
C GLY A 96 -9.08 -7.24 12.55
N GLU A 97 -10.27 -6.68 12.68
CA GLU A 97 -10.64 -5.44 13.40
C GLU A 97 -9.50 -4.73 14.17
N ASP A 98 -8.86 -3.74 13.53
CA ASP A 98 -8.38 -2.48 14.17
C ASP A 98 -7.89 -1.45 13.11
N GLU A 99 -8.58 -1.34 11.98
CA GLU A 99 -8.62 -0.09 11.22
C GLU A 99 -9.74 0.76 11.80
N LEU A 100 -9.54 2.07 11.97
CA LEU A 100 -10.64 3.01 12.23
C LEU A 100 -11.50 3.11 10.95
N SER A 101 -12.17 2.02 10.57
CA SER A 101 -13.17 1.97 9.51
C SER A 101 -14.48 2.49 10.09
N VAL A 102 -14.81 3.76 9.81
CA VAL A 102 -16.18 4.24 10.03
C VAL A 102 -17.02 3.81 8.82
N ALA A 103 -17.49 2.57 8.94
CA ALA A 103 -18.59 1.84 8.29
C ALA A 103 -19.44 2.43 7.13
N GLY A 104 -19.74 1.56 6.16
CA GLY A 104 -20.99 1.49 5.38
C GLY A 104 -20.96 2.08 3.96
N PRO A 105 -21.90 1.68 3.06
CA PRO A 105 -22.06 2.21 1.70
C PRO A 105 -22.57 3.66 1.70
N GLY A 106 -21.74 4.58 2.20
CA GLY A 106 -21.98 6.01 2.24
C GLY A 106 -21.06 6.76 1.29
N ALA A 107 -21.41 8.00 0.97
CA ALA A 107 -20.59 8.90 0.15
C ALA A 107 -19.15 9.00 0.68
N LEU A 108 -18.16 8.95 -0.20
CA LEU A 108 -16.72 8.98 0.12
C LEU A 108 -16.36 10.22 0.94
N ALA A 109 -16.99 11.37 0.64
CA ALA A 109 -16.77 12.59 1.40
C ALA A 109 -17.22 12.48 2.86
N ALA A 110 -18.31 11.74 3.13
CA ALA A 110 -18.81 11.51 4.48
C ALA A 110 -17.89 10.56 5.26
N GLN A 111 -17.42 9.48 4.61
CA GLN A 111 -16.42 8.57 5.19
C GLN A 111 -15.17 9.34 5.61
N TRP A 112 -14.64 10.19 4.73
CA TRP A 112 -13.48 11.04 5.02
C TRP A 112 -13.68 11.96 6.23
N VAL A 113 -14.86 12.58 6.36
CA VAL A 113 -15.18 13.42 7.53
C VAL A 113 -15.23 12.59 8.82
N GLY A 114 -15.84 11.40 8.77
CA GLY A 114 -15.89 10.47 9.90
C GLY A 114 -14.50 10.04 10.35
N LEU A 115 -13.63 9.70 9.41
CA LEU A 115 -12.23 9.33 9.67
C LEU A 115 -11.44 10.48 10.31
N LEU A 116 -11.58 11.70 9.79
CA LEU A 116 -10.86 12.84 10.38
C LEU A 116 -11.36 13.19 11.79
N ALA A 117 -12.62 12.92 12.09
CA ALA A 117 -13.19 13.16 13.40
C ALA A 117 -12.70 12.17 14.48
N SER A 118 -12.23 10.98 14.08
CA SER A 118 -11.65 9.99 14.99
C SER A 118 -10.17 10.23 15.27
N LEU A 119 -9.49 11.11 14.52
CA LEU A 119 -8.08 11.39 14.72
C LEU A 119 -7.81 12.22 15.98
N PRO A 120 -6.63 12.05 16.62
CA PRO A 120 -6.17 12.92 17.69
C PRO A 120 -6.21 14.41 17.29
N PRO A 121 -6.56 15.33 18.19
CA PRO A 121 -6.71 16.75 17.86
C PRO A 121 -5.40 17.45 17.47
N ASP A 122 -4.26 16.77 17.53
CA ASP A 122 -2.90 17.24 17.21
C ASP A 122 -2.30 16.57 15.96
N TRP A 123 -3.10 15.79 15.20
CA TRP A 123 -2.63 15.19 13.96
C TRP A 123 -2.12 16.26 12.99
N SER A 124 -1.02 15.96 12.31
CA SER A 124 -0.31 16.90 11.41
C SER A 124 -0.38 16.44 9.96
N HIS A 125 -0.05 15.16 9.73
CA HIS A 125 -0.07 14.56 8.41
C HIS A 125 -0.64 13.15 8.45
N LEU A 126 -1.16 12.69 7.32
CA LEU A 126 -1.61 11.32 7.15
C LEU A 126 -1.34 10.79 5.74
N LEU A 127 -1.23 9.47 5.65
CA LEU A 127 -1.35 8.72 4.40
C LEU A 127 -2.76 8.12 4.34
N GLY A 128 -3.54 8.54 3.35
CA GLY A 128 -4.88 8.04 3.10
C GLY A 128 -4.93 7.16 1.87
N GLN A 129 -5.95 6.31 1.80
CA GLN A 129 -6.26 5.48 0.64
C GLN A 129 -7.74 5.60 0.33
N VAL A 130 -8.07 5.58 -0.96
CA VAL A 130 -9.41 5.20 -1.40
C VAL A 130 -9.29 3.95 -2.25
N GLU A 131 -10.03 2.90 -1.88
CA GLU A 131 -10.20 1.70 -2.68
C GLU A 131 -11.53 1.81 -3.42
N LEU A 132 -11.46 1.87 -4.75
CA LEU A 132 -12.64 2.00 -5.60
C LEU A 132 -13.29 0.62 -5.80
N ASP A 133 -14.63 0.58 -5.82
CA ASP A 133 -15.39 -0.67 -5.95
C ASP A 133 -15.20 -1.34 -7.32
N SER A 134 -14.79 -0.57 -8.34
CA SER A 134 -14.51 -1.05 -9.68
C SER A 134 -13.19 -0.49 -10.21
N SER A 135 -12.42 -1.33 -10.91
CA SER A 135 -11.24 -0.89 -11.66
C SER A 135 -11.56 0.11 -12.77
N ASP A 136 -12.79 0.10 -13.29
CA ASP A 136 -13.23 1.05 -14.32
C ASP A 136 -13.25 2.50 -13.82
N TYR A 137 -13.30 2.67 -12.49
CA TYR A 137 -13.25 3.99 -11.86
C TYR A 137 -11.84 4.52 -11.71
N VAL A 138 -10.79 3.74 -11.92
CA VAL A 138 -9.40 4.13 -11.59
C VAL A 138 -8.95 5.35 -12.37
N ASP A 139 -9.08 5.34 -13.70
CA ASP A 139 -8.61 6.45 -14.53
C ASP A 139 -9.39 7.74 -14.25
N ARG A 140 -10.72 7.63 -14.19
CA ARG A 140 -11.59 8.78 -13.91
C ARG A 140 -11.40 9.29 -12.49
N GLY A 141 -11.29 8.38 -11.53
CA GLY A 141 -11.07 8.67 -10.13
C GLY A 141 -9.74 9.38 -9.90
N ALA A 142 -8.66 8.86 -10.50
CA ALA A 142 -7.34 9.49 -10.45
C ALA A 142 -7.36 10.91 -11.05
N LEU A 143 -8.09 11.12 -12.15
CA LEU A 143 -8.25 12.45 -12.75
C LEU A 143 -8.99 13.42 -11.83
N LEU A 144 -10.11 13.00 -11.23
CA LEU A 144 -10.90 13.83 -10.32
C LEU A 144 -10.14 14.14 -9.02
N MET A 145 -9.29 13.21 -8.60
CA MET A 145 -8.36 13.34 -7.48
C MET A 145 -7.01 13.95 -7.85
N ALA A 146 -6.78 14.40 -9.09
CA ALA A 146 -5.48 14.93 -9.50
C ALA A 146 -4.85 15.97 -8.53
N PRO A 147 -5.61 16.86 -7.86
CA PRO A 147 -5.05 17.77 -6.85
C PRO A 147 -4.41 17.08 -5.64
N THR A 148 -4.79 15.84 -5.33
CA THR A 148 -4.19 15.05 -4.24
C THR A 148 -2.90 14.35 -4.66
N ASN A 149 -2.56 14.38 -5.97
CA ASN A 149 -1.48 13.62 -6.58
C ASN A 149 -1.48 12.14 -6.15
N PRO A 150 -2.57 11.41 -6.44
CA PRO A 150 -2.71 10.03 -5.98
C PRO A 150 -1.72 9.12 -6.70
N SER A 151 -1.34 8.05 -6.02
CA SER A 151 -0.58 6.94 -6.62
C SER A 151 -1.37 5.64 -6.50
N LEU A 152 -1.44 4.87 -7.58
CA LEU A 152 -2.05 3.55 -7.57
C LEU A 152 -1.15 2.58 -6.77
N ARG A 153 -1.51 2.32 -5.51
CA ARG A 153 -0.74 1.51 -4.54
C ARG A 153 -1.70 0.84 -3.57
N GLY A 154 -1.37 -0.38 -3.13
CA GLY A 154 -2.21 -1.14 -2.20
C GLY A 154 -3.24 -2.05 -2.88
N GLY A 155 -3.34 -2.00 -4.21
CA GLY A 155 -4.27 -2.83 -4.98
C GLY A 155 -4.51 -2.26 -6.38
N PRO A 156 -5.24 -2.98 -7.25
CA PRO A 156 -5.53 -2.54 -8.62
C PRO A 156 -6.51 -1.36 -8.69
N SER A 157 -7.26 -1.08 -7.63
CA SER A 157 -8.23 0.03 -7.54
C SER A 157 -7.95 0.97 -6.35
N SER A 158 -6.76 0.89 -5.77
CA SER A 158 -6.39 1.62 -4.55
C SER A 158 -5.54 2.85 -4.86
N LEU A 159 -6.11 4.04 -4.65
CA LEU A 159 -5.45 5.33 -4.83
C LEU A 159 -4.98 5.87 -3.48
N GLN A 160 -3.67 5.88 -3.26
CA GLN A 160 -3.06 6.44 -2.06
C GLN A 160 -2.67 7.90 -2.26
N PHE A 161 -2.87 8.72 -1.24
CA PHE A 161 -2.56 10.14 -1.25
C PHE A 161 -2.11 10.62 0.13
N ARG A 162 -1.42 11.76 0.17
CA ARG A 162 -0.98 12.38 1.42
C ARG A 162 -1.85 13.59 1.74
N ALA A 163 -2.26 13.72 2.99
CA ALA A 163 -2.96 14.91 3.46
C ALA A 163 -2.29 15.53 4.68
N ALA A 164 -2.43 16.86 4.80
CA ALA A 164 -1.97 17.64 5.94
C ALA A 164 -3.14 18.42 6.56
N ARG A 165 -3.05 18.66 7.88
CA ARG A 165 -4.09 19.37 8.63
C ARG A 165 -4.03 20.88 8.39
N THR A 166 -2.86 21.48 8.62
CA THR A 166 -2.66 22.94 8.61
C THR A 166 -1.47 23.35 7.75
N VAL A 167 -0.30 22.75 7.97
CA VAL A 167 0.95 23.06 7.24
C VAL A 167 1.65 21.75 6.94
N GLY A 168 2.04 21.51 5.69
CA GLY A 168 2.67 20.24 5.35
C GLY A 168 2.79 19.90 3.87
N TYR A 169 3.31 18.70 3.64
CA TYR A 169 3.39 18.08 2.32
C TYR A 169 2.15 17.24 2.05
N GLY A 170 1.64 17.31 0.82
CA GLY A 170 0.37 16.71 0.42
C GLY A 170 -0.74 17.74 0.31
N VAL A 171 -1.96 17.25 0.12
CA VAL A 171 -3.15 18.07 -0.04
C VAL A 171 -3.71 18.50 1.33
N SER A 172 -4.43 19.62 1.41
CA SER A 172 -5.16 19.91 2.65
C SER A 172 -6.31 18.93 2.84
N ALA A 173 -6.64 18.60 4.09
CA ALA A 173 -7.80 17.73 4.39
C ALA A 173 -9.11 18.21 3.74
N GLY A 174 -9.31 19.54 3.68
CA GLY A 174 -10.47 20.13 3.02
C GLY A 174 -10.45 20.00 1.50
N MET A 175 -9.27 19.92 0.88
CA MET A 175 -9.15 19.70 -0.56
C MET A 175 -9.27 18.21 -0.92
N ALA A 176 -8.79 17.30 -0.06
CA ALA A 176 -9.07 15.87 -0.18
C ALA A 176 -10.59 15.61 -0.14
N ARG A 177 -11.31 16.23 0.81
CA ARG A 177 -12.78 16.19 0.87
C ARG A 177 -13.44 16.62 -0.44
N ARG A 178 -13.02 17.75 -1.02
CA ARG A 178 -13.58 18.24 -2.30
C ARG A 178 -13.32 17.29 -3.46
N CYS A 179 -12.21 16.54 -3.42
CA CYS A 179 -11.95 15.51 -4.41
C CYS A 179 -12.90 14.33 -4.24
N PHE A 180 -13.18 13.90 -3.00
CA PHE A 180 -14.22 12.90 -2.72
C PHE A 180 -15.63 13.35 -3.14
N GLU A 181 -16.00 14.61 -2.88
CA GLU A 181 -17.29 15.17 -3.32
C GLU A 181 -17.46 15.12 -4.85
N ARG A 182 -16.36 15.23 -5.62
CA ARG A 182 -16.39 15.05 -7.08
C ARG A 182 -16.60 13.60 -7.50
N LEU A 183 -15.95 12.65 -6.81
CA LEU A 183 -16.18 11.23 -7.03
C LEU A 183 -17.63 10.86 -6.74
N ASP A 184 -18.16 11.33 -5.61
CA ASP A 184 -19.56 11.16 -5.22
C ASP A 184 -20.51 11.76 -6.29
N GLY A 185 -20.19 12.95 -6.79
CA GLY A 185 -20.96 13.62 -7.86
C GLY A 185 -21.01 12.82 -9.17
N GLU A 186 -20.01 11.99 -9.44
CA GLU A 186 -19.95 11.09 -10.61
C GLU A 186 -20.35 9.65 -10.28
N GLN A 187 -20.85 9.39 -9.06
CA GLN A 187 -21.25 8.05 -8.62
C GLN A 187 -20.09 7.03 -8.67
N ILE A 188 -18.86 7.52 -8.48
CA ILE A 188 -17.69 6.67 -8.29
C ILE A 188 -17.65 6.26 -6.82
N THR A 189 -17.86 4.97 -6.56
CA THR A 189 -18.01 4.42 -5.21
C THR A 189 -16.75 3.68 -4.75
N GLY A 190 -16.64 3.50 -3.44
CA GLY A 190 -15.51 2.84 -2.81
C GLY A 190 -15.48 3.04 -1.29
N GLN A 191 -14.32 2.75 -0.72
CA GLN A 191 -14.04 2.93 0.70
C GLN A 191 -12.81 3.80 0.92
N VAL A 192 -12.90 4.72 1.87
CA VAL A 192 -11.79 5.56 2.31
C VAL A 192 -11.20 4.98 3.59
N SER A 193 -9.88 4.91 3.67
CA SER A 193 -9.16 4.52 4.90
C SER A 193 -7.96 5.42 5.15
N ILE A 194 -7.54 5.49 6.42
CA ILE A 194 -6.31 6.16 6.83
C ILE A 194 -5.29 5.09 7.18
N LEU A 195 -4.22 5.01 6.39
CA LEU A 195 -3.18 4.01 6.57
C LEU A 195 -2.20 4.39 7.69
N HIS A 196 -1.84 5.67 7.75
CA HIS A 196 -0.89 6.18 8.74
C HIS A 196 -1.19 7.61 9.13
N VAL A 197 -0.90 7.96 10.38
CA VAL A 197 -1.05 9.31 10.93
C VAL A 197 0.21 9.70 11.69
N VAL A 198 0.61 10.96 11.56
CA VAL A 198 1.70 11.57 12.32
C VAL A 198 1.13 12.78 13.05
N SER A 199 1.29 12.81 14.37
CA SER A 199 0.95 13.96 15.23
C SER A 199 2.21 14.79 15.54
N ASP A 200 1.98 16.06 15.88
CA ASP A 200 3.00 17.04 16.29
C ASP A 200 4.26 17.13 15.39
N ALA A 201 4.08 17.00 14.08
CA ALA A 201 5.17 17.12 13.12
C ALA A 201 5.18 18.50 12.48
N ARG A 202 6.34 19.17 12.54
CA ARG A 202 6.60 20.42 11.83
C ARG A 202 7.54 20.15 10.65
N PRO A 203 7.11 20.40 9.40
CA PRO A 203 7.98 20.23 8.24
C PRO A 203 9.21 21.13 8.33
N VAL A 204 10.37 20.63 7.93
CA VAL A 204 11.56 21.44 7.67
C VAL A 204 11.67 21.62 6.16
N ALA A 205 11.56 22.86 5.68
CA ALA A 205 11.52 23.22 4.25
C ALA A 205 10.37 22.55 3.46
N THR A 206 10.60 22.10 2.23
CA THR A 206 9.57 21.48 1.36
C THR A 206 9.37 19.98 1.64
N GLN A 207 10.13 19.40 2.57
CA GLN A 207 10.04 17.98 2.89
C GLN A 207 9.05 17.77 4.04
N GLY A 208 7.93 17.11 3.74
CA GLY A 208 7.05 16.56 4.76
C GLY A 208 7.54 15.21 5.26
N PRO A 209 6.77 14.56 6.16
CA PRO A 209 7.10 13.26 6.69
C PRO A 209 7.37 12.26 5.56
N VAL A 210 8.29 11.33 5.78
CA VAL A 210 8.49 10.20 4.88
C VAL A 210 7.94 8.98 5.58
N TRP A 211 6.80 8.50 5.10
CA TRP A 211 6.23 7.23 5.51
C TRP A 211 7.07 6.11 4.91
N ARG A 212 8.04 5.63 5.69
CA ARG A 212 8.76 4.39 5.40
C ARG A 212 7.94 3.25 5.99
N ARG A 213 7.62 2.23 5.20
CA ARG A 213 7.00 1.01 5.72
C ARG A 213 8.08 0.33 6.61
N GLY A 214 7.85 0.27 7.93
CA GLY A 214 8.84 -0.11 8.94
C GLY A 214 9.62 1.10 9.49
N GLY A 215 9.29 1.56 10.71
CA GLY A 215 9.88 2.72 11.36
C GLY A 215 11.42 2.73 11.32
N SER A 216 12.08 3.87 11.17
CA SER A 216 12.03 5.00 12.09
C SER A 216 12.17 6.34 11.36
N VAL A 217 11.78 7.41 12.07
CA VAL A 217 11.96 8.83 11.72
C VAL A 217 13.41 9.14 11.36
#